data_AF-A0A945NFP0-F1
#
_entry.id   AF-A0A945NFP0-F1
#
_cell.length_a   1.000
_cell.length_b   1.000
_cell.length_c   1.000
_cell.angle_alpha   90.00
_cell.angle_beta   90.00
_cell.angle_gamma   90.00
#
_symmetry.space_group_name_H-M   'P 1'
#
loop_
_entity.id
_entity.type
_entity.pdbx_description
1 polymer ?
#
loop_
_entity_poly.entity_id
_entity_poly.type
_entity_poly.pdbx_seq_one_letter_code
_entity_poly.pdbx_strand_id
1 'polypeptide(L)' 'MNKIIQFWGIYYPIILAFLSFLYSVTLWFTGNQLEGIFVGIWVPSILSASIALRQRRAHYNDQKN' A
#
# COMPACT_ATOMS: atom_id res chain seq x y z
N MET A 1 12.69 21.33 -6.47
CA MET A 1 12.00 20.04 -6.65
C MET A 1 10.99 19.87 -5.53
N ASN A 2 9.70 19.93 -5.85
CA ASN A 2 8.61 20.15 -4.89
C ASN A 2 8.48 18.97 -3.93
N LYS A 3 8.98 19.12 -2.69
CA LYS A 3 8.91 18.13 -1.59
C LYS A 3 7.50 17.54 -1.40
N ILE A 4 6.47 18.31 -1.75
CA ILE A 4 5.05 17.93 -1.71
C ILE A 4 4.75 16.67 -2.56
N ILE A 5 5.36 16.52 -3.73
CA ILE A 5 5.11 15.38 -4.64
C ILE A 5 5.76 14.09 -4.09
N GLN A 6 6.92 14.22 -3.44
CA GLN A 6 7.59 13.12 -2.74
C GLN A 6 6.79 12.68 -1.51
N PHE A 7 6.22 13.64 -0.78
CA PHE A 7 5.35 13.39 0.37
C PHE A 7 4.10 12.62 -0.07
N TRP A 8 3.36 13.14 -1.05
CA TRP A 8 2.16 12.48 -1.57
C TRP A 8 2.43 11.07 -2.09
N GLY A 9 3.55 10.83 -2.78
CA GLY A 9 3.93 9.50 -3.23
C GLY A 9 4.24 8.49 -2.12
N ILE A 10 4.65 8.94 -0.93
CA ILE A 10 4.96 8.10 0.23
C ILE A 10 3.72 7.75 1.06
N TYR A 11 2.78 8.69 1.19
CA TYR A 11 1.54 8.47 1.97
C TYR A 11 0.43 7.82 1.15
N TYR A 12 0.45 7.90 -0.18
CA TYR A 12 -0.55 7.25 -1.03
C TYR A 12 -0.74 5.74 -0.75
N PRO A 13 0.33 4.91 -0.68
CA PRO A 13 0.18 3.48 -0.40
C PRO A 13 -0.28 3.17 1.03
N ILE A 14 0.04 4.01 2.02
CA ILE A 14 -0.38 3.78 3.41
C ILE A 14 -1.88 4.00 3.57
N ILE A 15 -2.41 5.05 2.94
CA ILE A 15 -3.84 5.38 2.95
C ILE A 15 -4.63 4.32 2.15
N LEU A 16 -4.10 3.88 1.01
CA LEU A 16 -4.68 2.77 0.24
C LEU A 16 -4.72 1.46 1.03
N ALA A 17 -3.64 1.11 1.73
CA ALA A 17 -3.59 -0.09 2.57
C ALA A 17 -4.60 -0.01 3.73
N PHE A 18 -4.75 1.18 4.34
CA PHE A 18 -5.71 1.41 5.41
C PHE A 18 -7.18 1.31 4.93
N LEU A 19 -7.49 1.86 3.75
CA LEU A 19 -8.79 1.71 3.11
C LEU A 19 -9.09 0.24 2.75
N SER A 20 -8.10 -0.49 2.23
CA SER A 20 -8.24 -1.93 1.93
C SER A 20 -8.46 -2.76 3.20
N PHE A 21 -7.83 -2.36 4.31
CA PHE A 21 -8.04 -2.98 5.62
C PHE A 21 -9.46 -2.72 6.15
N LEU A 22 -9.94 -1.48 6.08
CA LEU A 22 -11.33 -1.14 6.46
C LEU A 22 -12.34 -1.95 5.64
N TYR A 23 -12.10 -2.11 4.33
CA TYR A 23 -12.96 -2.90 3.45
C TYR A 23 -13.01 -4.38 3.87
N SER A 24 -11.86 -4.98 4.22
CA SER A 24 -11.78 -6.35 4.77
C SER A 24 -12.60 -6.49 6.05
N VAL A 25 -12.47 -5.53 6.97
CA VAL A 25 -13.21 -5.52 8.25
C VAL A 25 -14.72 -5.39 8.00
N THR A 26 -15.16 -4.45 7.17
CA THR A 26 -16.60 -4.29 6.85
C THR A 26 -17.19 -5.54 6.23
N LEU A 27 -16.47 -6.22 5.33
CA LEU A 27 -16.94 -7.42 4.65
C LEU A 27 -16.99 -8.62 5.61
N TRP A 28 -16.04 -8.72 6.54
CA TRP A 28 -16.03 -9.73 7.60
C TRP A 28 -17.24 -9.61 8.52
N PHE A 29 -17.65 -8.39 8.87
CA PHE A 29 -18.88 -8.14 9.64
C PHE A 29 -20.17 -8.37 8.85
N THR A 30 -20.11 -8.45 7.52
CA THR A 30 -21.29 -8.69 6.65
C THR A 30 -21.61 -10.19 6.50
N GLY A 31 -20.83 -11.09 7.11
CA GLY A 31 -21.11 -12.54 7.17
C GLY A 31 -20.38 -13.41 6.14
N ASN A 32 -19.57 -12.81 5.24
CA ASN A 32 -18.80 -13.54 4.24
C ASN A 32 -17.32 -13.69 4.65
N GLN A 33 -17.09 -14.56 5.64
CA GLN A 33 -15.79 -14.75 6.32
C GLN A 33 -14.63 -15.09 5.35
N LEU A 34 -14.90 -15.78 4.25
CA LEU A 34 -13.92 -16.12 3.21
C LEU A 34 -13.42 -14.90 2.44
N GLU A 35 -14.31 -13.96 2.12
CA GLU A 35 -13.93 -12.74 1.40
C GLU A 35 -13.16 -11.77 2.30
N GLY A 36 -13.51 -11.71 3.59
CA GLY A 36 -12.75 -10.94 4.59
C GLY A 36 -11.28 -11.36 4.67
N ILE A 37 -11.00 -12.66 4.67
CA ILE A 37 -9.63 -13.22 4.67
C ILE A 37 -8.90 -12.89 3.35
N PHE A 38 -9.58 -13.02 2.21
CA PHE A 38 -8.99 -12.73 0.91
C PHE A 38 -8.56 -11.26 0.78
N VAL A 39 -9.39 -10.32 1.23
CA VAL A 39 -9.05 -8.89 1.24
C VAL A 39 -7.98 -8.58 2.30
N GLY A 40 -8.00 -9.27 3.44
CA GLY A 40 -7.00 -9.10 4.51
C GLY A 40 -5.57 -9.44 4.06
N ILE A 41 -5.40 -10.49 3.24
CA ILE A 41 -4.09 -10.90 2.66
C ILE A 41 -3.58 -9.89 1.62
N TRP A 42 -4.45 -9.10 1.01
CA TRP A 42 -4.05 -8.09 0.02
C TRP A 42 -3.42 -6.85 0.68
N VAL A 43 -3.76 -6.55 1.94
CA VAL A 43 -3.17 -5.44 2.71
C VAL A 43 -1.64 -5.52 2.78
N PRO A 44 -1.01 -6.62 3.25
CA PRO A 44 0.44 -6.75 3.27
C PRO A 44 1.06 -6.85 1.87
N SER A 45 0.32 -7.34 0.87
CA SER A 45 0.76 -7.38 -0.53
C SER A 45 0.90 -5.98 -1.13
N ILE A 46 -0.07 -5.08 -0.91
CA ILE A 46 -0.04 -3.68 -1.36
C ILE A 46 1.12 -2.94 -0.69
N LEU A 47 1.34 -3.17 0.61
CA LEU A 47 2.45 -2.59 1.35
C LEU A 47 3.80 -3.08 0.80
N SER A 48 3.95 -4.38 0.57
CA SER A 48 5.19 -4.96 0.01
C SER A 48 5.47 -4.46 -1.40
N ALA A 49 4.45 -4.37 -2.26
CA ALA A 49 4.57 -3.82 -3.60
C ALA A 49 4.97 -2.33 -3.58
N SER A 50 4.39 -1.55 -2.66
CA SER A 50 4.75 -0.14 -2.49
C SER A 50 6.21 0.05 -2.05
N ILE A 51 6.71 -0.83 -1.17
CA ILE A 51 8.10 -0.84 -0.71
C ILE A 51 9.03 -1.26 -1.86
N ALA A 52 8.69 -2.30 -2.61
CA ALA A 52 9.47 -2.76 -3.76
C ALA A 52 9.58 -1.69 -4.86
N LEU A 53 8.47 -1.02 -5.19
CA LEU A 53 8.47 0.11 -6.12
C LEU A 53 9.32 1.28 -5.61
N ARG A 54 9.25 1.57 -4.30
CA ARG A 54 10.08 2.59 -3.67
C ARG A 54 11.56 2.22 -3.70
N GLN A 55 11.92 0.97 -3.42
CA GLN A 55 13.29 0.46 -3.51
C GLN A 55 13.84 0.58 -4.93
N ARG A 56 13.06 0.23 -5.95
CA ARG A 56 13.46 0.38 -7.36
C ARG A 56 13.74 1.84 -7.73
N ARG A 57 12.93 2.78 -7.24
CA ARG A 57 13.11 4.21 -7.50
C ARG A 57 14.33 4.79 -6.76
N ALA A 58 14.65 4.28 -5.57
CA ALA A 58 15.85 4.66 -4.81
C ALA A 58 17.14 4.21 -5.51
N HIS A 59 17.18 2.98 -6.02
CA HIS A 59 18.34 2.44 -6.74
C HIS A 59 18.72 3.22 -8.01
N TYR A 60 17.75 3.79 -8.72
CA TYR A 60 18.02 4.59 -9.93
C TYR A 60 18.69 5.95 -9.63
N ASN A 61 18.36 6.57 -8.49
CA ASN A 61 18.94 7.86 -8.10
C ASN A 61 20.36 7.74 -7.55
N ASP A 62 20.72 6.57 -7.01
CA ASP A 62 22.07 6.29 -6.47
C ASP A 62 23.10 6.15 -7.61
N GLN A 63 22.71 5.52 -8.72
CA GLN A 63 23.56 5.36 -9.91
C GLN A 63 23.85 6.66 -10.68
N LYS A 64 23.19 7.77 -10.34
CA LYS A 64 23.30 9.05 -11.05
C LYS A 64 24.17 10.09 -10.31
N ASN A 65 24.64 9.79 -9.08
CA ASN A 65 25.57 10.66 -8.34
C ASN A 65 27.00 10.14 -8.42
#